data_AF-A0AA42LVV0-F1
#
_entry.id   AF-A0AA42LVV0-F1
#
_cell.length_a   1.000
_cell.length_b   1.000
_cell.length_c   1.000
_cell.angle_alpha   90.00
_cell.angle_beta   90.00
_cell.angle_gamma   90.00
#
_symmetry.space_group_name_H-M   'P 1'
#
loop_
_entity.id
_entity.type
_entity.pdbx_description
1 polymer ?
#
loop_
_entity_poly.entity_id
_entity_poly.type
_entity_poly.pdbx_seq_one_letter_code
_entity_poly.pdbx_strand_id
1 'polypeptide(L)' 'SALSLTVTNVNHRACPVLASIMNGVSEMISVNGTVAKTLGANNESGSFNAVTAQDLCVNGDNNTFVFATR' A
#
# COMPACT_ATOMS: atom_id res chain seq x y z
N SER A 1 13.96 8.27 -10.55
CA SER A 1 13.10 7.70 -11.59
C SER A 1 11.92 7.11 -10.87
N ALA A 2 10.73 7.65 -11.06
CA ALA A 2 9.59 7.18 -10.29
C ALA A 2 9.15 5.80 -10.79
N LEU A 3 9.15 4.80 -9.91
CA LEU A 3 8.60 3.47 -10.17
C LEU A 3 7.23 3.39 -9.50
N SER A 4 6.23 2.91 -10.24
CA SER A 4 4.93 2.56 -9.66
C SER A 4 4.56 1.14 -10.04
N LEU A 5 4.10 0.37 -9.06
CA LEU A 5 3.62 -0.99 -9.22
C LEU A 5 2.15 -1.01 -8.78
N THR A 6 1.28 -1.40 -9.71
CA THR A 6 -0.15 -1.62 -9.41
C THR A 6 -0.43 -3.12 -9.41
N VAL A 7 -0.99 -3.61 -8.31
CA VAL A 7 -1.37 -5.01 -8.15
C VAL A 7 -2.88 -5.06 -7.92
N THR A 8 -3.61 -5.67 -8.85
CA THR A 8 -5.07 -5.80 -8.79
C THR A 8 -5.46 -7.22 -8.40
N ASN A 9 -6.74 -7.41 -8.05
CA ASN A 9 -7.31 -8.70 -7.66
C ASN A 9 -6.58 -9.38 -6.49
N VAL A 10 -6.11 -8.59 -5.52
CA VAL A 10 -5.44 -9.11 -4.33
C VAL A 10 -6.46 -9.71 -3.37
N ASN A 11 -6.22 -10.96 -2.96
CA ASN A 11 -7.04 -11.63 -1.96
C ASN A 11 -6.96 -10.90 -0.62
N HIS A 12 -8.09 -10.73 0.06
CA HIS A 12 -8.16 -10.16 1.41
C HIS A 12 -7.14 -10.75 2.40
N ARG A 13 -6.90 -12.07 2.36
CA ARG A 13 -5.93 -12.76 3.23
C ARG A 13 -4.49 -12.37 2.95
N ALA A 14 -4.18 -11.98 1.71
CA ALA A 14 -2.85 -11.55 1.29
C ALA A 14 -2.56 -10.08 1.63
N CYS A 15 -3.59 -9.26 1.85
CA CYS A 15 -3.46 -7.83 2.15
C CYS A 15 -2.42 -7.49 3.24
N PRO A 16 -2.45 -8.08 4.46
CA PRO A 16 -1.52 -7.68 5.51
C PRO A 16 -0.07 -8.03 5.16
N VAL A 17 0.14 -9.19 4.53
CA VAL A 17 1.48 -9.66 4.16
C VAL A 17 2.03 -8.83 3.00
N LEU A 18 1.26 -8.63 1.94
CA LEU A 18 1.69 -7.87 0.76
C LEU A 18 2.03 -6.42 1.12
N ALA A 19 1.17 -5.77 1.90
CA ALA A 19 1.40 -4.38 2.30
C ALA A 19 2.64 -4.25 3.21
N SER A 20 2.86 -5.20 4.12
CA SER A 20 4.03 -5.22 5.00
C SER A 20 5.34 -5.46 4.25
N ILE A 21 5.36 -6.39 3.28
CA ILE A 21 6.54 -6.64 2.44
C ILE A 21 6.89 -5.39 1.64
N MET A 22 5.89 -4.79 0.99
CA MET A 22 6.10 -3.63 0.13
C MET A 22 6.34 -2.34 0.92
N ASN A 23 6.00 -2.28 2.21
CA ASN A 23 6.29 -1.13 3.08
C ASN A 23 7.79 -0.81 3.16
N GLY A 24 8.66 -1.82 3.18
CA GLY A 24 10.11 -1.60 3.23
C GLY A 24 10.68 -1.00 1.93
N VAL A 25 9.97 -1.15 0.82
CA VAL A 25 10.44 -0.77 -0.52
C VAL A 25 9.74 0.49 -1.03
N SER A 26 8.48 0.69 -0.66
CA SER A 26 7.60 1.72 -1.20
C SER A 26 7.59 2.95 -0.30
N GLU A 27 7.68 4.13 -0.91
CA GLU A 27 7.53 5.40 -0.20
C GLU A 27 6.07 5.80 -0.08
N MET A 28 5.24 5.39 -1.04
CA MET A 28 3.80 5.59 -1.04
C MET A 28 3.08 4.26 -1.26
N ILE A 29 1.99 4.05 -0.51
CA ILE A 29 1.13 2.87 -0.58
C ILE A 29 -0.32 3.32 -0.55
N SER A 30 -1.11 2.85 -1.50
CA SER A 30 -2.57 3.03 -1.51
C SER A 30 -3.28 1.69 -1.67
N VAL A 31 -4.41 1.54 -0.98
CA VAL A 31 -5.28 0.36 -1.03
C VAL A 31 -6.67 0.84 -1.45
N ASN A 32 -7.21 0.28 -2.53
CA ASN A 32 -8.54 0.63 -3.05
C ASN A 32 -8.74 2.15 -3.23
N GLY A 33 -7.69 2.85 -3.68
CA GLY A 33 -7.71 4.31 -3.88
C GLY A 33 -7.51 5.15 -2.61
N THR A 34 -7.40 4.53 -1.43
CA THR A 34 -7.14 5.22 -0.16
C THR A 34 -5.67 5.07 0.23
N VAL A 35 -5.06 6.18 0.65
CA VAL A 35 -3.65 6.23 1.04
C VAL A 35 -3.44 5.53 2.38
N ALA A 36 -2.58 4.51 2.40
CA ALA A 36 -2.15 3.79 3.60
C ALA A 36 -0.71 4.17 4.04
N LYS A 37 0.06 4.76 3.13
CA LYS A 37 1.37 5.38 3.37
C LYS A 37 1.57 6.52 2.39
N THR A 38 1.98 7.67 2.90
CA THR A 38 2.43 8.81 2.09
C THR A 38 3.75 9.31 2.63
N LEU A 39 4.41 10.19 1.90
CA LEU A 39 5.63 10.85 2.35
C LEU A 39 5.32 11.88 3.44
N GLY A 40 6.28 12.06 4.34
CA GLY A 40 6.24 13.13 5.33
C GLY A 40 6.46 14.51 4.70
N ALA A 41 6.27 15.56 5.50
CA ALA A 41 6.32 16.96 5.08
C ALA A 41 7.67 17.35 4.46
N ASN A 42 8.77 16.67 4.80
CA ASN A 42 10.11 16.94 4.29
C ASN A 42 10.60 15.87 3.29
N ASN A 43 9.67 15.17 2.61
CA ASN A 43 9.96 14.01 1.75
C ASN A 43 10.64 12.84 2.49
N GLU A 44 10.49 12.74 3.81
CA GLU A 44 10.90 11.53 4.52
C GLU A 44 9.90 10.39 4.27
N SER A 45 10.37 9.13 4.34
CA SER A 45 9.49 7.96 4.34
C SER A 45 8.44 8.10 5.43
N GLY A 46 7.18 8.30 5.06
CA GLY A 46 6.13 8.44 6.07
C GLY A 46 5.78 7.10 6.70
N SER A 47 4.93 7.17 7.72
CA SER A 47 4.55 6.00 8.49
C SER A 47 3.49 5.19 7.76
N PHE A 48 3.75 3.90 7.60
CA PHE A 48 2.76 2.96 7.09
C PHE A 48 1.85 2.49 8.23
N ASN A 49 0.54 2.62 8.05
CA ASN A 49 -0.43 2.09 8.98
C ASN A 49 -0.97 0.74 8.48
N ALA A 50 -0.43 -0.35 9.06
CA ALA A 50 -0.84 -1.71 8.71
C ALA A 50 -2.31 -2.01 9.04
N VAL A 51 -2.83 -1.42 10.13
CA VAL A 51 -4.25 -1.58 10.52
C VAL A 51 -5.15 -0.90 9.49
N THR A 52 -4.83 0.34 9.10
CA THR A 52 -5.56 1.04 8.04
C THR A 52 -5.50 0.26 6.72
N ALA A 53 -4.33 -0.24 6.30
CA ALA A 53 -4.21 -1.03 5.08
C ALA A 53 -5.05 -2.33 5.12
N GLN A 54 -5.12 -2.98 6.27
CA GLN A 54 -5.95 -4.15 6.51
C GLN A 54 -7.45 -3.80 6.45
N ASP A 55 -7.87 -2.72 7.11
CA ASP A 55 -9.27 -2.26 7.15
C ASP A 55 -9.78 -1.78 5.79
N LEU A 56 -8.89 -1.27 4.94
CA LEU A 56 -9.21 -0.87 3.56
C LEU A 56 -9.42 -2.06 2.63
N CYS A 57 -8.99 -3.26 3.03
CA CYS A 57 -9.18 -4.45 2.21
C CYS A 57 -10.58 -5.05 2.39
N VAL A 58 -11.27 -5.24 1.27
CA VAL A 58 -12.56 -5.91 1.21
C VAL A 58 -12.42 -7.41 1.03
N ASN A 59 -13.42 -8.17 1.46
CA ASN A 59 -13.47 -9.63 1.30
C ASN A 59 -13.44 -10.04 -0.19
N GLY A 60 -12.77 -11.15 -0.49
CA GLY A 60 -12.57 -11.68 -1.84
C GLY A 60 -11.29 -11.18 -2.53
N ASP A 61 -11.24 -11.35 -3.85
CA ASP A 61 -10.10 -11.01 -4.71
C ASP A 61 -10.34 -9.68 -5.45
N ASN A 62 -10.74 -8.65 -4.72
CA ASN A 62 -11.14 -7.36 -5.31
C ASN A 62 -10.29 -6.19 -4.82
N ASN A 63 -9.16 -6.45 -4.17
CA ASN A 63 -8.31 -5.39 -3.63
C ASN A 63 -7.27 -4.94 -4.65
N THR A 64 -7.08 -3.62 -4.74
CA THR A 64 -6.08 -3.01 -5.60
C THR A 64 -5.06 -2.26 -4.74
N PHE A 65 -3.79 -2.59 -4.91
CA PHE A 65 -2.67 -1.92 -4.29
C PHE A 65 -1.91 -1.08 -5.31
N VAL A 66 -1.51 0.12 -4.90
CA VAL A 66 -0.58 0.96 -5.64
C VAL A 66 0.62 1.23 -4.74
N PHE A 67 1.80 0.80 -5.19
CA PHE A 67 3.08 1.01 -4.56
C PHE A 67 3.90 1.96 -5.42
N ALA A 68 4.48 3.01 -4.83
CA ALA A 68 5.29 3.94 -5.58
C ALA A 68 6.57 4.36 -4.85
N THR A 69 7.61 4.62 -5.63
CA THR A 69 8.91 5.19 -5.23
C THR A 69 9.28 6.33 -6.19
N ARG A 70 10.10 7.30 -5.78
CA ARG A 70 10.58 8.43 -6.59
C ARG A 70 11.99 8.27 -7.15
#